data_AF-A0A932IHV5-F1
#
_entry.id   AF-A0A932IHV5-F1
#
_cell.length_a   1.000
_cell.length_b   1.000
_cell.length_c   1.000
_cell.angle_alpha   90.00
_cell.angle_beta   90.00
_cell.angle_gamma   90.00
#
_symmetry.space_group_name_H-M   'P 1'
#
loop_
_entity.id
_entity.type
_entity.pdbx_description
1 polymer ?
#
loop_
_entity_poly.entity_id
_entity_poly.type
_entity_poly.pdbx_seq_one_letter_code
_entity_poly.pdbx_strand_id
1 'polypeptide(L)'
;MRSCNGYFLDWAVRNAKAASFNDFAPLFVQLGLGRAPADMSEALGIRPTLALSPWALAQAYRVLAAAHPEMLAVMRRNASEGTLAKLKASSALTAFATKTGTVRDSLSRPALGWLVAINDDLVVVKTVKGKQPRDFAAALVKEIRSVAAGQERAEVQTFALLLPWQVEARCAGLGVALGRNLVITPSDFRPLPQLLEQGEAMCLDAPWRIRFPGVPSEGRSYAGVFALSPAPRSDPGSGATAKQARARRGSDIVFATSRARYTAGVLLAEDAKIGGDARVALGRVIAHNAAHSRHPGRPVCDTTHCQVFMGTPAPLPGDDQIFAGAPPGGDWLLFSRGGNEPWQDSRSRAEVEKVLGANATGFVVANGQILYRRTVSTGDSTYDESTAVPCALLRSRLALLSCPERIVSADERVTFSGRGQGHGQGLDVEWAKQSELSAEDILRHAYGGER
;
A
#
# COMPACT_ATOMS: atom_id res chain seq x y z
N MET A 1 -27.62 18.64 32.95
CA MET A 1 -26.74 18.30 31.81
C MET A 1 -25.85 19.51 31.56
N ARG A 2 -24.53 19.45 31.82
CA ARG A 2 -23.62 20.58 31.53
C ARG A 2 -23.46 20.71 30.02
N SER A 3 -23.39 21.93 29.49
CA SER A 3 -23.03 22.13 28.08
C SER A 3 -21.63 21.56 27.83
N CYS A 4 -21.33 21.06 26.63
CA CYS A 4 -20.00 20.56 26.29
C CYS A 4 -18.91 21.59 26.59
N ASN A 5 -19.18 22.87 26.31
CA ASN A 5 -18.25 23.97 26.62
C ASN A 5 -18.03 24.13 28.13
N GLY A 6 -19.09 24.04 28.95
CA GLY A 6 -18.97 24.12 30.40
C GLY A 6 -18.09 23.00 30.98
N TYR A 7 -18.21 21.78 30.46
CA TYR A 7 -17.33 20.67 30.86
C TYR A 7 -15.85 20.95 30.58
N PHE A 8 -15.52 21.44 29.38
CA PHE A 8 -14.13 21.72 29.02
C PHE A 8 -13.54 22.91 29.77
N LEU A 9 -14.35 23.93 30.05
CA LEU A 9 -13.95 25.06 30.91
C LEU A 9 -13.63 24.57 32.33
N ASP A 10 -14.49 23.73 32.93
CA ASP A 10 -14.25 23.13 34.25
C ASP A 10 -13.01 22.22 34.26
N TRP A 11 -12.78 21.49 33.17
CA TRP A 11 -11.62 20.63 33.01
C TRP A 11 -10.32 21.44 32.94
N ALA A 12 -10.32 22.56 32.21
CA ALA A 12 -9.16 23.45 32.10
C ALA A 12 -8.72 24.04 33.45
N VAL A 13 -9.65 24.31 34.36
CA VAL A 13 -9.33 24.74 35.74
C VAL A 13 -8.47 23.71 36.47
N ARG A 14 -8.68 22.41 36.18
CA ARG A 14 -7.93 21.30 36.80
C ARG A 14 -6.69 20.90 36.01
N ASN A 15 -6.59 21.33 34.75
CA ASN A 15 -5.51 20.94 33.85
C ASN A 15 -5.15 22.10 32.91
N ALA A 16 -4.34 23.03 33.40
CA ALA A 16 -4.01 24.26 32.68
C ALA A 16 -3.37 24.02 31.30
N LYS A 17 -2.61 22.92 31.13
CA LYS A 17 -1.96 22.57 29.85
C LYS A 17 -2.95 22.15 28.76
N ALA A 18 -4.15 21.69 29.14
CA ALA A 18 -5.20 21.32 28.19
C ALA A 18 -5.62 22.48 27.27
N ALA A 19 -5.54 23.72 27.76
CA ALA A 19 -5.91 24.90 27.01
C ALA A 19 -4.96 25.20 25.85
N SER A 20 -3.69 24.80 25.95
CA SER A 20 -2.66 25.10 24.94
C SER A 20 -2.49 24.00 23.90
N PHE A 21 -3.41 23.03 23.81
CA PHE A 21 -3.32 21.86 22.91
C PHE A 21 -2.11 20.93 23.13
N ASN A 22 -1.42 21.03 24.27
CA ASN A 22 -0.24 20.20 24.60
C ASN A 22 0.75 20.09 23.41
N ASP A 23 1.20 18.87 23.09
CA ASP A 23 2.19 18.59 22.04
C ASP A 23 1.67 18.84 20.61
N PHE A 24 0.37 19.06 20.44
CA PHE A 24 -0.23 19.39 19.14
C PHE A 24 -0.20 20.89 18.82
N ALA A 25 0.13 21.76 19.78
CA ALA A 25 0.17 23.21 19.53
C ALA A 25 1.12 23.59 18.38
N PRO A 26 2.39 23.10 18.35
CA PRO A 26 3.31 23.41 17.26
C PRO A 26 2.78 22.93 15.90
N LEU A 27 2.14 21.76 15.86
CA LEU A 27 1.49 21.25 14.65
C LEU A 27 0.42 22.22 14.15
N PHE A 28 -0.52 22.63 15.01
CA PHE A 28 -1.60 23.52 14.59
C PHE A 28 -1.09 24.90 14.15
N VAL A 29 -0.04 25.42 14.79
CA VAL A 29 0.59 26.67 14.36
C VAL A 29 1.20 26.52 12.96
N GLN A 30 1.93 25.44 12.69
CA GLN A 30 2.49 25.16 11.36
C GLN A 30 1.41 24.92 10.30
N LEU A 31 0.25 24.38 10.70
CA LEU A 31 -0.92 24.23 9.84
C LEU A 31 -1.72 25.53 9.65
N GLY A 32 -1.34 26.63 10.32
CA GLY A 32 -1.88 27.97 10.09
C GLY A 32 -2.82 28.52 11.16
N LEU A 33 -2.85 27.97 12.38
CA LEU A 33 -3.67 28.50 13.50
C LEU A 33 -3.23 29.92 13.93
N GLY A 34 -2.07 30.39 13.51
CA GLY A 34 -1.50 31.71 13.85
C GLY A 34 -0.74 31.71 15.17
N ARG A 35 -1.33 31.16 16.25
CA ARG A 35 -0.66 30.89 17.54
C ARG A 35 -1.40 29.82 18.33
N ALA A 36 -0.76 29.31 19.38
CA ALA A 36 -1.47 28.48 20.37
C ALA A 36 -2.56 29.31 21.09
N PRO A 37 -3.68 28.68 21.51
CA PRO A 37 -4.69 29.35 22.33
C PRO A 37 -4.11 29.84 23.65
N ALA A 38 -4.52 31.04 24.07
CA ALA A 38 -4.11 31.59 25.36
C ALA A 38 -4.85 30.92 26.53
N ASP A 39 -6.09 30.48 26.29
CA ASP A 39 -6.90 29.77 27.27
C ASP A 39 -7.95 28.87 26.60
N MET A 40 -8.69 28.14 27.43
CA MET A 40 -9.71 27.18 26.98
C MET A 40 -10.88 27.86 26.24
N SER A 41 -11.16 29.14 26.51
CA SER A 41 -12.23 29.84 25.78
C SER A 41 -11.85 30.07 24.31
N GLU A 42 -10.58 30.34 24.02
CA GLU A 42 -10.07 30.38 22.64
C GLU A 42 -9.96 28.98 22.05
N ALA A 43 -9.48 27.99 22.82
CA ALA A 43 -9.35 26.61 22.36
C ALA A 43 -10.70 26.01 21.92
N LEU A 44 -11.78 26.36 22.63
CA LEU A 44 -13.16 25.95 22.31
C LEU A 44 -13.82 26.80 21.22
N GLY A 45 -13.17 27.88 20.75
CA GLY A 45 -13.73 28.81 19.77
C GLY A 45 -14.89 29.65 20.29
N ILE A 46 -15.00 29.83 21.62
CA ILE A 46 -15.98 30.77 22.22
C ILE A 46 -15.59 32.20 21.84
N ARG A 47 -14.27 32.49 21.84
CA ARG A 47 -13.71 33.71 21.26
C ARG A 47 -13.18 33.39 19.86
N PRO A 48 -13.67 34.06 18.80
CA PRO A 48 -13.28 33.77 17.42
C PRO A 48 -11.96 34.46 17.04
N THR A 49 -10.92 34.32 17.88
CA THR A 49 -9.59 34.94 17.67
C THR A 49 -8.63 34.04 16.89
N LEU A 50 -8.96 32.76 16.76
CA LEU A 50 -8.19 31.76 16.05
C LEU A 50 -9.05 31.07 14.99
N ALA A 51 -8.45 30.74 13.85
CA ALA A 51 -9.12 30.03 12.77
C ALA A 51 -8.14 29.06 12.11
N LEU A 52 -8.69 27.95 11.60
CA LEU A 52 -7.98 27.01 10.74
C LEU A 52 -8.77 26.82 9.46
N SER A 53 -8.06 26.64 8.36
CA SER A 53 -8.69 26.29 7.09
C SER A 53 -9.29 24.87 7.15
N PRO A 54 -10.30 24.54 6.33
CA PRO A 54 -10.82 23.17 6.24
C PRO A 54 -9.74 22.15 5.90
N TRP A 55 -8.76 22.54 5.07
CA TRP A 55 -7.63 21.70 4.70
C TRP A 55 -6.70 21.45 5.91
N ALA A 56 -6.38 22.49 6.68
CA ALA A 56 -5.56 22.36 7.89
C ALA A 56 -6.25 21.47 8.93
N LEU A 57 -7.57 21.57 9.06
CA LEU A 57 -8.37 20.69 9.90
C LEU A 57 -8.28 19.23 9.42
N ALA A 58 -8.26 18.99 8.11
CA ALA A 58 -8.10 17.63 7.57
C ALA A 58 -6.73 17.03 7.96
N GLN A 59 -5.65 17.80 7.85
CA GLN A 59 -4.31 17.33 8.25
C GLN A 59 -4.22 17.08 9.75
N ALA A 60 -4.80 17.97 10.56
CA ALA A 60 -4.89 17.81 12.02
C ALA A 60 -5.56 16.49 12.41
N TYR A 61 -6.72 16.19 11.80
CA TYR A 61 -7.43 14.94 12.07
C TYR A 61 -6.70 13.71 11.52
N ARG A 62 -5.93 13.84 10.45
CA ARG A 62 -5.07 12.76 9.95
C ARG A 62 -3.98 12.38 10.96
N VAL A 63 -3.34 13.37 11.58
CA VAL A 63 -2.35 13.12 12.63
C VAL A 63 -3.03 12.51 13.86
N LEU A 64 -4.18 13.06 14.26
CA LEU A 64 -4.95 12.56 15.40
C LEU A 64 -5.40 11.11 15.20
N ALA A 65 -5.81 10.76 13.99
CA ALA A 65 -6.21 9.41 13.62
C ALA A 65 -5.08 8.39 13.80
N ALA A 66 -3.86 8.77 13.43
CA ALA A 66 -2.68 7.93 13.60
C ALA A 66 -2.21 7.87 15.07
N ALA A 67 -2.21 9.01 15.77
CA ALA A 67 -1.75 9.08 17.16
C ALA A 67 -2.71 8.45 18.19
N HIS A 68 -4.03 8.51 17.92
CA HIS A 68 -5.08 8.14 18.87
C HIS A 68 -6.22 7.33 18.21
N PRO A 69 -5.94 6.10 17.73
CA PRO A 69 -6.95 5.26 17.08
C PRO A 69 -8.14 4.92 18.00
N GLU A 70 -7.92 4.85 19.31
CA GLU A 70 -8.95 4.67 20.33
C GLU A 70 -9.97 5.81 20.33
N MET A 71 -9.53 7.03 20.05
CA MET A 71 -10.41 8.19 19.98
C MET A 71 -11.34 8.09 18.77
N LEU A 72 -10.85 7.60 17.63
CA LEU A 72 -11.68 7.37 16.46
C LEU A 72 -12.79 6.34 16.74
N ALA A 73 -12.47 5.27 17.47
CA ALA A 73 -13.45 4.26 17.85
C ALA A 73 -14.61 4.88 18.64
N VAL A 74 -14.32 5.81 19.56
CA VAL A 74 -15.35 6.56 20.28
C VAL A 74 -16.13 7.48 19.34
N MET A 75 -15.45 8.20 18.44
CA MET A 75 -16.07 9.13 17.50
C MET A 75 -16.97 8.47 16.44
N ARG A 76 -16.79 7.18 16.14
CA ARG A 76 -17.67 6.43 15.23
C ARG A 76 -19.12 6.38 15.72
N ARG A 77 -19.34 6.42 17.04
CA ARG A 77 -20.68 6.47 17.64
C ARG A 77 -21.42 7.79 17.42
N ASN A 78 -20.73 8.87 17.06
CA ASN A 78 -21.38 10.19 16.88
C ASN A 78 -22.41 10.19 15.74
N ALA A 79 -22.25 9.34 14.73
CA ALA A 79 -23.20 9.22 13.63
C ALA A 79 -24.54 8.61 14.08
N SER A 80 -24.50 7.65 15.02
CA SER A 80 -25.68 6.94 15.53
C SER A 80 -26.31 7.58 16.77
N GLU A 81 -25.49 8.21 17.63
CA GLU A 81 -25.92 8.69 18.96
C GLU A 81 -25.87 10.21 19.11
N GLY A 82 -25.17 10.93 18.23
CA GLY A 82 -24.86 12.34 18.38
C GLY A 82 -25.70 13.30 17.52
N THR A 83 -25.11 14.45 17.19
CA THR A 83 -25.71 15.52 16.36
C THR A 83 -26.26 15.03 15.03
N LEU A 84 -25.70 13.96 14.48
CA LEU A 84 -26.10 13.39 13.20
C LEU A 84 -27.11 12.26 13.33
N ALA A 85 -27.51 11.85 14.54
CA ALA A 85 -28.43 10.74 14.75
C ALA A 85 -29.81 10.98 14.10
N LYS A 86 -30.48 9.88 13.75
CA LYS A 86 -31.82 9.84 13.15
C LYS A 86 -31.95 10.52 11.77
N LEU A 87 -30.85 10.75 11.08
CA LEU A 87 -30.86 11.22 9.69
C LEU A 87 -30.82 10.01 8.74
N LYS A 88 -31.39 10.14 7.55
CA LYS A 88 -31.20 9.14 6.48
C LYS A 88 -29.71 8.95 6.13
N ALA A 89 -28.91 10.01 6.27
CA ALA A 89 -27.47 9.98 6.05
C ALA A 89 -26.68 9.28 7.17
N SER A 90 -27.25 9.09 8.37
CA SER A 90 -26.53 8.55 9.54
C SER A 90 -25.94 7.18 9.26
N SER A 91 -26.71 6.27 8.63
CA SER A 91 -26.26 4.90 8.34
C SER A 91 -25.07 4.84 7.39
N ALA A 92 -24.93 5.80 6.48
CA ALA A 92 -23.76 5.88 5.61
C ALA A 92 -22.52 6.45 6.31
N LEU A 93 -22.70 7.13 7.44
CA LEU A 93 -21.64 7.75 8.23
C LEU A 93 -21.19 6.89 9.42
N THR A 94 -21.85 5.78 9.74
CA THR A 94 -21.46 4.90 10.86
C THR A 94 -20.11 4.20 10.62
N ALA A 95 -19.69 4.06 9.37
CA ALA A 95 -18.35 3.59 9.02
C ALA A 95 -17.24 4.63 9.32
N PHE A 96 -17.62 5.87 9.64
CA PHE A 96 -16.69 6.98 9.83
C PHE A 96 -16.73 7.49 11.27
N ALA A 97 -15.55 7.81 11.82
CA ALA A 97 -15.45 8.67 12.98
C ALA A 97 -15.86 10.08 12.57
N THR A 98 -16.89 10.63 13.22
CA THR A 98 -17.43 11.95 12.84
C THR A 98 -17.30 12.98 13.94
N LYS A 99 -17.02 14.23 13.55
CA LYS A 99 -17.16 15.40 14.42
C LYS A 99 -17.94 16.48 13.71
N THR A 100 -18.80 17.16 14.46
CA THR A 100 -19.62 18.26 13.96
C THR A 100 -19.44 19.50 14.83
N GLY A 101 -19.61 20.67 14.22
CA GLY A 101 -19.83 21.90 14.97
C GLY A 101 -20.60 22.93 14.15
N THR A 102 -21.16 23.91 14.87
CA THR A 102 -21.89 25.05 14.28
C THR A 102 -21.44 26.31 15.00
N VAL A 103 -20.84 27.23 14.25
CA VAL A 103 -20.63 28.62 14.69
C VAL A 103 -21.95 29.36 14.49
N ARG A 104 -22.41 30.08 15.52
CA ARG A 104 -23.65 30.85 15.49
C ARG A 104 -23.35 32.35 15.55
N ASP A 105 -24.21 33.15 14.93
CA ASP A 105 -24.17 34.61 15.08
C ASP A 105 -24.81 35.06 16.41
N SER A 106 -24.80 36.37 16.67
CA SER A 106 -25.40 36.97 17.88
C SER A 106 -26.90 36.73 18.02
N LEU A 107 -27.60 36.41 16.92
CA LEU A 107 -29.01 36.04 16.90
C LEU A 107 -29.22 34.52 16.99
N SER A 108 -28.18 33.77 17.38
CA SER A 108 -28.18 32.32 17.47
C SER A 108 -28.49 31.58 16.15
N ARG A 109 -28.36 32.24 15.00
CA ARG A 109 -28.51 31.60 13.68
C ARG A 109 -27.20 30.93 13.26
N PRO A 110 -27.22 29.81 12.51
CA PRO A 110 -26.00 29.22 11.99
C PRO A 110 -25.24 30.19 11.08
N ALA A 111 -24.02 30.55 11.45
CA ALA A 111 -23.12 31.34 10.60
C ALA A 111 -22.25 30.42 9.74
N LEU A 112 -21.75 29.33 10.32
CA LEU A 112 -20.93 28.32 9.64
C LEU A 112 -21.13 26.95 10.31
N GLY A 113 -21.53 25.95 9.53
CA GLY A 113 -21.53 24.56 9.96
C GLY A 113 -20.32 23.82 9.41
N TRP A 114 -19.78 22.90 10.19
CA TRP A 114 -18.70 22.04 9.75
C TRP A 114 -18.89 20.59 10.20
N LEU A 115 -18.43 19.68 9.36
CA LEU A 115 -18.49 18.24 9.56
C LEU A 115 -17.17 17.63 9.10
N VAL A 116 -16.55 16.85 9.98
CA VAL A 116 -15.39 16.02 9.66
C VAL A 116 -15.80 14.55 9.71
N ALA A 117 -15.47 13.80 8.67
CA ALA A 117 -15.61 12.35 8.60
C ALA A 117 -14.23 11.72 8.37
N ILE A 118 -13.89 10.73 9.18
CA ILE A 118 -12.56 10.13 9.24
C ILE A 118 -12.72 8.61 9.18
N ASN A 119 -11.94 7.96 8.33
CA ASN A 119 -11.66 6.53 8.43
C ASN A 119 -10.14 6.32 8.39
N ASP A 120 -9.69 5.09 8.19
CA ASP A 120 -8.28 4.71 8.35
C ASP A 120 -7.34 5.45 7.37
N ASP A 121 -7.80 5.85 6.16
CA ASP A 121 -6.97 6.53 5.16
C ASP A 121 -7.62 7.76 4.48
N LEU A 122 -8.86 8.09 4.83
CA LEU A 122 -9.62 9.22 4.30
C LEU A 122 -10.06 10.16 5.41
N VAL A 123 -9.72 11.44 5.26
CA VAL A 123 -10.28 12.55 6.06
C VAL A 123 -11.03 13.48 5.13
N VAL A 124 -12.32 13.66 5.38
CA VAL A 124 -13.15 14.62 4.65
C VAL A 124 -13.63 15.71 5.60
N VAL A 125 -13.34 16.96 5.25
CA VAL A 125 -13.81 18.14 5.97
C VAL A 125 -14.74 18.92 5.06
N LYS A 126 -15.97 19.14 5.51
CA LYS A 126 -16.95 19.97 4.81
C LYS A 126 -17.37 21.13 5.68
N THR A 127 -17.28 22.33 5.14
CA THR A 127 -17.78 23.56 5.77
C THR A 127 -18.83 24.19 4.89
N VAL A 128 -19.92 24.68 5.49
CA VAL A 128 -21.03 25.29 4.76
C VAL A 128 -21.53 26.52 5.51
N LYS A 129 -21.47 27.68 4.84
CA LYS A 129 -21.95 28.96 5.37
C LYS A 129 -23.47 28.90 5.58
N GLY A 130 -23.95 29.47 6.68
CA GLY A 130 -25.38 29.64 6.95
C GLY A 130 -26.15 28.37 7.32
N LYS A 131 -25.50 27.21 7.39
CA LYS A 131 -26.15 25.91 7.62
C LYS A 131 -25.56 25.21 8.83
N GLN A 132 -26.34 24.34 9.47
CA GLN A 132 -25.82 23.41 10.48
C GLN A 132 -25.52 22.04 9.83
N PRO A 133 -24.65 21.21 10.44
CA PRO A 133 -24.21 19.93 9.85
C PRO A 133 -25.33 18.98 9.41
N ARG A 134 -26.45 18.96 10.13
CA ARG A 134 -27.63 18.13 9.77
C ARG A 134 -28.19 18.47 8.39
N ASP A 135 -28.12 19.74 7.97
CA ASP A 135 -28.70 20.23 6.73
C ASP A 135 -27.90 19.83 5.48
N PHE A 136 -26.63 19.41 5.66
CA PHE A 136 -25.73 19.08 4.54
C PHE A 136 -25.03 17.73 4.68
N ALA A 137 -25.34 16.94 5.72
CA ALA A 137 -24.77 15.60 5.91
C ALA A 137 -25.00 14.67 4.70
N ALA A 138 -26.17 14.76 4.05
CA ALA A 138 -26.46 13.97 2.85
C ALA A 138 -25.58 14.32 1.65
N ALA A 139 -25.25 15.62 1.48
CA ALA A 139 -24.34 16.07 0.43
C ALA A 139 -22.92 15.54 0.66
N LEU A 140 -22.45 15.55 1.92
CA LEU A 140 -21.17 14.95 2.28
C LEU A 140 -21.12 13.45 1.97
N VAL A 141 -22.19 12.69 2.30
CA VAL A 141 -22.25 11.25 1.98
C VAL A 141 -22.10 11.00 0.48
N LYS A 142 -22.70 11.84 -0.36
CA LYS A 142 -22.57 11.73 -1.82
C LYS A 142 -21.12 11.96 -2.27
N GLU A 143 -20.45 12.97 -1.72
CA GLU A 143 -19.05 13.29 -2.00
C GLU A 143 -18.10 12.18 -1.55
N ILE A 144 -18.30 11.65 -0.33
CA ILE A 144 -17.52 10.51 0.19
C ILE A 144 -17.66 9.32 -0.76
N ARG A 145 -18.88 8.96 -1.16
CA ARG A 145 -19.11 7.81 -2.06
C ARG A 145 -18.41 7.97 -3.40
N SER A 146 -18.30 9.19 -3.93
CA SER A 146 -17.59 9.43 -5.20
C SER A 146 -16.08 9.26 -5.10
N VAL A 147 -15.50 9.25 -3.89
CA VAL A 147 -14.05 9.11 -3.69
C VAL A 147 -13.66 7.90 -2.86
N ALA A 148 -14.62 7.12 -2.34
CA ALA A 148 -14.37 6.02 -1.40
C ALA A 148 -13.76 4.77 -2.04
N ALA A 149 -13.89 4.58 -3.34
CA ALA A 149 -13.37 3.41 -4.04
C ALA A 149 -11.85 3.29 -3.83
N GLY A 150 -11.42 2.16 -3.28
CA GLY A 150 -10.01 1.86 -3.05
C GLY A 150 -9.36 2.71 -1.94
N GLN A 151 -10.13 3.40 -1.10
CA GLN A 151 -9.59 4.16 0.05
C GLN A 151 -9.31 3.31 1.28
N GLU A 152 -9.50 1.99 1.21
CA GLU A 152 -9.14 1.11 2.32
C GLU A 152 -7.62 1.03 2.47
N ARG A 153 -7.16 0.74 3.69
CA ARG A 153 -5.75 0.61 4.00
C ARG A 153 -5.11 -0.58 3.30
N ALA A 154 -3.98 -0.33 2.66
CA ALA A 154 -3.07 -1.34 2.14
C ALA A 154 -1.68 -1.12 2.75
N GLU A 155 -1.05 -2.22 3.15
CA GLU A 155 0.28 -2.21 3.74
C GLU A 155 1.26 -3.00 2.88
N VAL A 156 2.46 -2.44 2.70
CA VAL A 156 3.53 -3.05 1.93
C VAL A 156 4.86 -2.94 2.65
N GLN A 157 5.60 -4.04 2.70
CA GLN A 157 6.99 -4.06 3.16
C GLN A 157 7.87 -3.49 2.05
N THR A 158 8.53 -2.36 2.28
CA THR A 158 9.30 -1.65 1.25
C THR A 158 10.80 -1.76 1.47
N PHE A 159 11.59 -1.63 0.40
CA PHE A 159 13.06 -1.51 0.48
C PHE A 159 13.81 -2.74 1.02
N ALA A 160 13.21 -3.94 1.01
CA ALA A 160 13.84 -5.16 1.51
C ALA A 160 15.19 -5.52 0.82
N LEU A 161 15.40 -5.02 -0.39
CA LEU A 161 16.62 -5.26 -1.17
C LEU A 161 17.73 -4.22 -0.94
N LEU A 162 17.44 -3.17 -0.17
CA LEU A 162 18.35 -2.05 0.10
C LEU A 162 18.90 -2.14 1.53
N LEU A 163 20.03 -1.48 1.76
CA LEU A 163 20.57 -1.26 3.10
C LEU A 163 19.83 -0.07 3.74
N PRO A 164 19.58 -0.08 5.07
CA PRO A 164 18.78 0.96 5.71
C PRO A 164 19.29 2.39 5.47
N TRP A 165 20.62 2.58 5.44
CA TRP A 165 21.24 3.89 5.19
C TRP A 165 21.20 4.36 3.73
N GLN A 166 20.79 3.50 2.80
CA GLN A 166 20.62 3.86 1.39
C GLN A 166 19.27 4.50 1.10
N VAL A 167 18.35 4.48 2.07
CA VAL A 167 16.99 4.99 1.90
C VAL A 167 16.88 6.30 2.67
N GLU A 168 16.67 7.38 1.94
CA GLU A 168 16.46 8.72 2.50
C GLU A 168 15.06 9.20 2.18
N ALA A 169 14.46 9.91 3.12
CA ALA A 169 13.14 10.49 3.00
C ALA A 169 13.18 12.00 3.22
N ARG A 170 12.35 12.71 2.47
CA ARG A 170 12.13 14.15 2.60
C ARG A 170 10.64 14.44 2.55
N CYS A 171 10.13 15.27 3.44
CA CYS A 171 8.79 15.83 3.32
C CYS A 171 8.87 17.27 2.80
N ALA A 172 8.25 17.54 1.65
CA ALA A 172 8.18 18.90 1.11
C ALA A 172 7.12 19.75 1.83
N GLY A 173 6.11 19.10 2.43
CA GLY A 173 5.14 19.75 3.31
C GLY A 173 5.60 19.68 4.77
N LEU A 174 4.68 19.35 5.67
CA LEU A 174 4.97 19.24 7.11
C LEU A 174 5.19 17.78 7.49
N GLY A 175 6.46 17.41 7.69
CA GLY A 175 6.81 16.07 8.15
C GLY A 175 6.59 15.92 9.65
N VAL A 176 5.97 14.81 10.04
CA VAL A 176 5.69 14.48 11.45
C VAL A 176 6.10 13.04 11.75
N ALA A 177 6.67 12.82 12.92
CA ALA A 177 6.90 11.50 13.49
C ALA A 177 6.03 11.34 14.76
N LEU A 178 5.35 10.20 14.86
CA LEU A 178 4.38 9.88 15.90
C LEU A 178 4.84 8.68 16.70
N GLY A 179 5.43 8.95 17.86
CA GLY A 179 5.79 7.94 18.85
C GLY A 179 5.17 8.27 20.20
N ARG A 180 5.99 8.34 21.25
CA ARG A 180 5.54 8.82 22.56
C ARG A 180 5.11 10.29 22.53
N ASN A 181 5.80 11.08 21.72
CA ASN A 181 5.53 12.49 21.51
C ASN A 181 5.40 12.74 20.01
N LEU A 182 4.69 13.82 19.65
CA LEU A 182 4.68 14.33 18.28
C LEU A 182 5.96 15.13 18.02
N VAL A 183 6.68 14.79 16.96
CA VAL A 183 7.88 15.51 16.53
C VAL A 183 7.69 16.03 15.10
N ILE A 184 7.96 17.31 14.88
CA ILE A 184 8.03 17.88 13.53
C ILE A 184 9.42 17.57 12.96
N THR A 185 9.46 16.93 11.79
CA THR A 185 10.71 16.53 11.16
C THR A 185 11.27 17.66 10.28
N PRO A 186 12.61 17.75 10.12
CA PRO A 186 13.22 18.62 9.12
C PRO A 186 12.70 18.37 7.70
N SER A 187 12.82 19.38 6.84
CA SER A 187 12.38 19.33 5.43
C SER A 187 13.47 18.89 4.44
N ASP A 188 14.67 18.53 4.92
CA ASP A 188 15.75 17.98 4.11
C ASP A 188 15.69 16.45 4.00
N PHE A 189 16.50 15.88 3.11
CA PHE A 189 16.62 14.42 3.03
C PHE A 189 17.34 13.89 4.25
N ARG A 190 16.72 12.91 4.92
CA ARG A 190 17.27 12.21 6.08
C ARG A 190 17.16 10.70 5.89
N PRO A 191 18.08 9.90 6.44
CA PRO A 191 17.90 8.45 6.47
C PRO A 191 16.53 8.09 7.06
N LEU A 192 15.72 7.35 6.29
CA LEU A 192 14.36 6.98 6.69
C LEU A 192 14.35 6.25 8.05
N PRO A 193 15.26 5.29 8.35
CA PRO A 193 15.29 4.65 9.66
C PRO A 193 15.41 5.62 10.84
N GLN A 194 16.17 6.72 10.71
CA GLN A 194 16.32 7.72 11.78
C GLN A 194 15.00 8.47 12.05
N LEU A 195 14.19 8.69 11.01
CA LEU A 195 12.84 9.25 11.20
C LEU A 195 11.95 8.26 11.93
N LEU A 196 12.06 6.97 11.61
CA LEU A 196 11.21 5.92 12.16
C LEU A 196 11.59 5.48 13.59
N GLU A 197 12.81 5.76 14.04
CA GLU A 197 13.20 5.62 15.45
C GLU A 197 12.33 6.48 16.38
N GLN A 198 11.74 7.56 15.87
CA GLN A 198 10.84 8.44 16.61
C GLN A 198 9.39 7.95 16.61
N GLY A 199 9.05 6.96 15.77
CA GLY A 199 7.70 6.41 15.61
C GLY A 199 7.24 6.40 14.15
N GLU A 200 5.92 6.41 13.93
CA GLU A 200 5.35 6.42 12.58
C GLU A 200 5.58 7.77 11.89
N ALA A 201 6.09 7.75 10.66
CA ALA A 201 6.42 8.96 9.92
C ALA A 201 5.37 9.28 8.84
N MET A 202 4.78 10.47 8.92
CA MET A 202 3.80 11.00 7.96
C MET A 202 4.28 12.30 7.33
N CYS A 203 3.99 12.51 6.05
CA CYS A 203 4.18 13.80 5.39
C CYS A 203 2.80 14.40 5.15
N LEU A 204 2.53 15.54 5.79
CA LEU A 204 1.30 16.30 5.63
C LEU A 204 1.46 17.25 4.44
N ASP A 205 0.37 17.51 3.71
CA ASP A 205 0.33 18.33 2.48
C ASP A 205 1.08 17.81 1.25
N ALA A 206 1.90 16.78 1.39
CA ALA A 206 2.64 16.22 0.28
C ALA A 206 2.93 14.72 0.50
N PRO A 207 3.25 13.96 -0.57
CA PRO A 207 3.89 12.67 -0.39
C PRO A 207 5.31 12.85 0.16
N TRP A 208 5.78 11.84 0.89
CA TRP A 208 7.22 11.67 1.12
C TRP A 208 7.93 11.55 -0.23
N ARG A 209 9.10 12.17 -0.34
CA ARG A 209 10.05 11.96 -1.44
C ARG A 209 11.12 11.00 -0.93
N ILE A 210 11.20 9.83 -1.54
CA ILE A 210 12.14 8.79 -1.14
C ILE A 210 13.23 8.63 -2.19
N ARG A 211 14.49 8.72 -1.75
CA ARG A 211 15.69 8.57 -2.57
C ARG A 211 16.45 7.31 -2.16
N PHE A 212 16.96 6.59 -3.16
CA PHE A 212 17.85 5.44 -3.01
C PHE A 212 18.59 5.17 -4.34
N PRO A 213 19.63 4.32 -4.37
CA PRO A 213 20.38 4.04 -5.60
C PRO A 213 19.47 3.60 -6.76
N GLY A 214 19.63 4.23 -7.92
CA GLY A 214 18.83 3.96 -9.13
C GLY A 214 17.51 4.73 -9.23
N VAL A 215 17.20 5.61 -8.27
CA VAL A 215 16.06 6.54 -8.35
C VAL A 215 16.56 7.97 -8.60
N PRO A 216 15.79 8.81 -9.33
CA PRO A 216 16.13 10.22 -9.51
C PRO A 216 16.39 10.97 -8.20
N SER A 217 17.22 12.02 -8.27
CA SER A 217 17.70 12.75 -7.10
C SER A 217 16.59 13.48 -6.33
N GLU A 218 15.51 13.84 -7.01
CA GLU A 218 14.29 14.43 -6.43
C GLU A 218 13.46 13.44 -5.60
N GLY A 219 13.71 12.15 -5.77
CA GLY A 219 13.03 11.06 -5.08
C GLY A 219 11.66 10.71 -5.66
N ARG A 220 11.26 9.46 -5.42
CA ARG A 220 9.95 8.91 -5.78
C ARG A 220 8.89 9.27 -4.72
N SER A 221 7.65 9.48 -5.13
CA SER A 221 6.54 9.83 -4.23
C SER A 221 6.02 8.63 -3.44
N TYR A 222 5.82 8.83 -2.13
CA TYR A 222 5.17 7.92 -1.19
C TYR A 222 4.15 8.69 -0.32
N ALA A 223 2.89 8.65 -0.71
CA ALA A 223 1.74 9.28 -0.04
C ALA A 223 1.14 8.30 0.96
N GLY A 224 1.56 8.39 2.22
CA GLY A 224 1.18 7.44 3.24
C GLY A 224 1.99 7.60 4.52
N VAL A 225 2.04 6.52 5.30
CA VAL A 225 2.71 6.46 6.60
C VAL A 225 3.78 5.38 6.54
N PHE A 226 4.98 5.71 6.99
CA PHE A 226 6.03 4.71 7.22
C PHE A 226 6.06 4.32 8.68
N ALA A 227 6.28 3.04 8.96
CA ALA A 227 6.42 2.50 10.31
C ALA A 227 7.49 1.40 10.33
N LEU A 228 8.08 1.16 11.50
CA LEU A 228 8.90 -0.03 11.75
C LEU A 228 8.00 -1.19 12.15
N SER A 229 8.14 -2.31 11.44
CA SER A 229 7.51 -3.59 11.77
C SER A 229 8.59 -4.67 11.68
N PRO A 230 9.22 -5.04 12.82
CA PRO A 230 10.34 -5.98 12.82
C PRO A 230 9.99 -7.27 12.08
N ALA A 231 10.78 -7.61 11.07
CA ALA A 231 10.65 -8.86 10.33
C ALA A 231 11.04 -10.05 11.22
N PRO A 232 10.33 -11.20 11.13
CA PRO A 232 10.69 -12.41 11.83
C PRO A 232 12.17 -12.74 11.64
N ARG A 233 12.82 -13.27 12.69
CA ARG A 233 14.17 -13.82 12.54
C ARG A 233 14.08 -15.03 11.63
N SER A 234 14.72 -14.96 10.47
CA SER A 234 14.91 -16.10 9.59
C SER A 234 16.38 -16.52 9.64
N ASP A 235 16.65 -17.78 9.96
CA ASP A 235 17.99 -18.34 9.77
C ASP A 235 18.29 -18.37 8.26
N PRO A 236 19.42 -17.83 7.80
CA PRO A 236 19.80 -17.92 6.41
C PRO A 236 20.04 -19.40 6.08
N GLY A 237 19.07 -20.03 5.41
CA GLY A 237 19.23 -21.40 4.91
C GLY A 237 20.54 -21.54 4.11
N SER A 238 21.21 -22.69 4.25
CA SER A 238 22.52 -22.96 3.66
C SER A 238 22.55 -22.62 2.16
N GLY A 239 23.46 -21.72 1.76
CA GLY A 239 23.70 -21.36 0.36
C GLY A 239 22.90 -20.18 -0.20
N ALA A 240 22.12 -19.45 0.62
CA ALA A 240 21.52 -18.18 0.20
C ALA A 240 22.52 -17.02 0.26
N THR A 241 22.59 -16.19 -0.78
CA THR A 241 23.34 -14.92 -0.72
C THR A 241 22.71 -13.96 0.28
N ALA A 242 23.48 -12.99 0.81
CA ALA A 242 22.95 -11.98 1.73
C ALA A 242 21.73 -11.22 1.17
N LYS A 243 21.71 -10.95 -0.16
CA LYS A 243 20.58 -10.33 -0.84
C LYS A 243 19.34 -11.23 -0.83
N GLN A 244 19.51 -12.53 -1.10
CA GLN A 244 18.41 -13.50 -1.08
C GLN A 244 17.90 -13.74 0.34
N ALA A 245 18.78 -13.78 1.35
CA ALA A 245 18.39 -13.87 2.74
C ALA A 245 17.53 -12.65 3.16
N ARG A 246 17.95 -11.43 2.78
CA ARG A 246 17.15 -10.21 3.02
C ARG A 246 15.80 -10.24 2.28
N ALA A 247 15.80 -10.63 1.01
CA ALA A 247 14.56 -10.75 0.24
C ALA A 247 13.56 -11.73 0.86
N ARG A 248 14.06 -12.84 1.44
CA ARG A 248 13.25 -13.84 2.14
C ARG A 248 12.77 -13.39 3.53
N ARG A 249 13.60 -12.64 4.26
CA ARG A 249 13.24 -12.04 5.55
C ARG A 249 12.13 -11.00 5.39
N GLY A 250 12.14 -10.28 4.27
CA GLY A 250 11.30 -9.10 4.08
C GLY A 250 11.94 -7.85 4.68
N SER A 251 11.18 -6.76 4.73
CA SER A 251 11.66 -5.49 5.28
C SER A 251 11.18 -5.28 6.71
N ASP A 252 11.99 -4.55 7.49
CA ASP A 252 11.60 -3.98 8.78
C ASP A 252 10.79 -2.68 8.60
N ILE A 253 10.73 -2.14 7.37
CA ILE A 253 9.98 -0.92 7.03
C ILE A 253 8.69 -1.32 6.34
N VAL A 254 7.56 -0.94 6.94
CA VAL A 254 6.23 -1.06 6.35
C VAL A 254 5.75 0.32 5.96
N PHE A 255 5.15 0.40 4.79
CA PHE A 255 4.50 1.59 4.27
C PHE A 255 3.01 1.31 4.13
N ALA A 256 2.20 2.16 4.74
CA ALA A 256 0.74 2.13 4.65
C ALA A 256 0.23 3.25 3.75
N THR A 257 -0.70 2.92 2.85
CA THR A 257 -1.33 3.85 1.91
C THR A 257 -2.71 3.32 1.52
N SER A 258 -3.50 4.12 0.80
CA SER A 258 -4.77 3.65 0.23
C SER A 258 -4.52 2.52 -0.79
N ARG A 259 -5.42 1.54 -0.84
CA ARG A 259 -5.41 0.45 -1.81
C ARG A 259 -5.40 0.92 -3.26
N ALA A 260 -6.01 2.07 -3.56
CA ALA A 260 -5.94 2.73 -4.86
C ALA A 260 -4.52 3.16 -5.24
N ARG A 261 -3.80 3.83 -4.32
CA ARG A 261 -2.41 4.26 -4.53
C ARG A 261 -1.46 3.08 -4.61
N TYR A 262 -1.67 2.05 -3.79
CA TYR A 262 -0.93 0.79 -3.86
C TYR A 262 -1.08 0.17 -5.25
N THR A 263 -2.33 -0.01 -5.69
CA THR A 263 -2.66 -0.63 -6.97
C THR A 263 -2.07 0.13 -8.15
N ALA A 264 -2.17 1.46 -8.16
CA ALA A 264 -1.56 2.29 -9.19
C ALA A 264 -0.03 2.16 -9.20
N GLY A 265 0.60 2.04 -8.04
CA GLY A 265 2.05 1.84 -7.90
C GLY A 265 2.55 0.49 -8.42
N VAL A 266 1.77 -0.57 -8.23
CA VAL A 266 2.08 -1.90 -8.80
C VAL A 266 1.79 -1.93 -10.29
N LEU A 267 0.65 -1.39 -10.76
CA LEU A 267 0.35 -1.29 -12.19
C LEU A 267 1.47 -0.56 -12.95
N LEU A 268 2.00 0.53 -12.40
CA LEU A 268 3.12 1.26 -12.97
C LEU A 268 4.40 0.40 -13.07
N ALA A 269 4.62 -0.50 -12.10
CA ALA A 269 5.76 -1.41 -12.08
C ALA A 269 5.64 -2.54 -13.09
N GLU A 270 4.44 -3.09 -13.24
CA GLU A 270 4.16 -4.24 -14.10
C GLU A 270 4.05 -3.84 -15.58
N ASP A 271 3.24 -2.81 -15.89
CA ASP A 271 3.13 -2.26 -17.24
C ASP A 271 2.60 -0.82 -17.19
N ALA A 272 3.51 0.16 -17.29
CA ALA A 272 3.18 1.58 -17.28
C ALA A 272 2.23 2.03 -18.41
N LYS A 273 2.12 1.25 -19.50
CA LYS A 273 1.31 1.57 -20.68
C LYS A 273 -0.01 0.79 -20.75
N ILE A 274 -0.29 -0.07 -19.78
CA ILE A 274 -1.54 -0.84 -19.76
C ILE A 274 -2.75 0.09 -19.64
N GLY A 275 -3.74 -0.11 -20.51
CA GLY A 275 -4.98 0.64 -20.55
C GLY A 275 -6.20 -0.26 -20.72
N GLY A 276 -7.38 0.34 -20.80
CA GLY A 276 -8.65 -0.35 -21.05
C GLY A 276 -8.98 -1.44 -20.02
N ASP A 277 -9.74 -2.44 -20.47
CA ASP A 277 -10.18 -3.57 -19.64
C ASP A 277 -9.03 -4.41 -19.09
N ALA A 278 -7.90 -4.52 -19.81
CA ALA A 278 -6.71 -5.21 -19.32
C ALA A 278 -6.14 -4.54 -18.06
N ARG A 279 -6.12 -3.20 -18.03
CA ARG A 279 -5.71 -2.43 -16.84
C ARG A 279 -6.67 -2.69 -15.67
N VAL A 280 -7.97 -2.68 -15.93
CA VAL A 280 -8.99 -2.91 -14.90
C VAL A 280 -8.88 -4.33 -14.34
N ALA A 281 -8.70 -5.35 -15.20
CA ALA A 281 -8.53 -6.74 -14.81
C ALA A 281 -7.26 -6.96 -13.97
N LEU A 282 -6.10 -6.49 -14.45
CA LEU A 282 -4.86 -6.58 -13.68
C LEU A 282 -4.95 -5.78 -12.38
N GLY A 283 -5.53 -4.58 -12.42
CA GLY A 283 -5.80 -3.77 -11.24
C GLY A 283 -6.65 -4.49 -10.20
N ARG A 284 -7.70 -5.21 -10.61
CA ARG A 284 -8.57 -6.01 -9.72
C ARG A 284 -7.78 -7.12 -9.03
N VAL A 285 -6.92 -7.82 -9.76
CA VAL A 285 -6.02 -8.85 -9.20
C VAL A 285 -5.09 -8.23 -8.16
N ILE A 286 -4.50 -7.07 -8.47
CA ILE A 286 -3.59 -6.37 -7.56
C ILE A 286 -4.32 -5.87 -6.30
N ALA A 287 -5.48 -5.23 -6.47
CA ALA A 287 -6.29 -4.73 -5.35
C ALA A 287 -6.80 -5.87 -4.46
N HIS A 288 -7.14 -7.02 -5.05
CA HIS A 288 -7.48 -8.24 -4.32
C HIS A 288 -6.29 -8.75 -3.51
N ASN A 289 -5.12 -8.90 -4.15
CA ASN A 289 -3.89 -9.32 -3.48
C ASN A 289 -3.40 -8.32 -2.42
N ALA A 290 -3.74 -7.04 -2.52
CA ALA A 290 -3.43 -6.06 -1.46
C ALA A 290 -4.25 -6.31 -0.19
N ALA A 291 -5.46 -6.85 -0.34
CA ALA A 291 -6.36 -7.19 0.76
C ALA A 291 -6.11 -8.60 1.35
N HIS A 292 -5.36 -9.44 0.64
CA HIS A 292 -5.06 -10.81 1.03
C HIS A 292 -3.56 -11.02 1.17
N SER A 293 -3.10 -11.56 2.29
CA SER A 293 -1.67 -11.77 2.43
C SER A 293 -1.20 -13.06 1.74
N ARG A 294 -0.15 -12.94 0.91
CA ARG A 294 0.65 -14.09 0.43
C ARG A 294 1.31 -14.85 1.58
N HIS A 295 1.57 -14.15 2.69
CA HIS A 295 2.27 -14.68 3.87
C HIS A 295 1.43 -14.39 5.13
N PRO A 296 0.83 -15.41 5.76
CA PRO A 296 -0.02 -15.21 6.94
C PRO A 296 0.61 -14.25 7.97
N GLY A 297 -0.13 -13.22 8.36
CA GLY A 297 0.31 -12.23 9.36
C GLY A 297 1.35 -11.21 8.89
N ARG A 298 1.65 -11.11 7.59
CA ARG A 298 2.60 -10.13 7.03
C ARG A 298 1.95 -9.27 5.94
N PRO A 299 2.31 -7.98 5.82
CA PRO A 299 1.94 -7.17 4.66
C PRO A 299 2.56 -7.69 3.35
N VAL A 300 2.04 -7.26 2.21
CA VAL A 300 2.58 -7.63 0.89
C VAL A 300 4.02 -7.11 0.76
N CYS A 301 4.89 -7.84 0.05
CA CYS A 301 6.29 -7.49 -0.08
C CYS A 301 6.62 -6.78 -1.41
N ASP A 302 7.36 -5.66 -1.37
CA ASP A 302 7.88 -4.97 -2.56
C ASP A 302 9.06 -5.74 -3.17
N THR A 303 8.73 -6.87 -3.78
CA THR A 303 9.68 -7.73 -4.50
C THR A 303 8.92 -8.49 -5.58
N THR A 304 9.65 -9.08 -6.53
CA THR A 304 9.09 -10.03 -7.50
C THR A 304 8.53 -11.31 -6.86
N HIS A 305 8.71 -11.50 -5.54
CA HIS A 305 8.03 -12.58 -4.83
C HIS A 305 6.56 -12.26 -4.59
N CYS A 306 6.20 -11.04 -4.20
CA CYS A 306 4.80 -10.64 -4.08
C CYS A 306 4.40 -9.80 -5.29
N GLN A 307 4.66 -8.49 -5.25
CA GLN A 307 4.40 -7.53 -6.32
C GLN A 307 5.42 -6.40 -6.22
N VAL A 308 5.98 -5.96 -7.34
CA VAL A 308 6.91 -4.81 -7.33
C VAL A 308 6.10 -3.53 -7.14
N PHE A 309 6.52 -2.67 -6.22
CA PHE A 309 5.80 -1.46 -5.85
C PHE A 309 6.59 -0.20 -6.19
N MET A 310 6.12 0.57 -7.18
CA MET A 310 6.79 1.80 -7.64
C MET A 310 6.29 3.08 -6.94
N GLY A 311 6.03 3.00 -5.62
CA GLY A 311 5.57 4.14 -4.83
C GLY A 311 4.10 4.47 -5.11
N THR A 312 3.69 5.72 -4.89
CA THR A 312 2.26 6.11 -4.90
C THR A 312 1.93 7.12 -6.00
N PRO A 313 1.96 6.73 -7.29
CA PRO A 313 1.43 7.59 -8.35
C PRO A 313 -0.06 7.91 -8.10
N ALA A 314 -0.59 8.94 -8.77
CA ALA A 314 -2.02 9.16 -8.77
C ALA A 314 -2.73 8.03 -9.52
N PRO A 315 -3.85 7.50 -8.98
CA PRO A 315 -4.74 6.66 -9.78
C PRO A 315 -5.18 7.41 -11.03
N LEU A 316 -5.31 6.71 -12.15
CA LEU A 316 -5.76 7.28 -13.41
C LEU A 316 -7.30 7.40 -13.43
N PRO A 317 -7.87 8.30 -14.25
CA PRO A 317 -9.30 8.31 -14.49
C PRO A 317 -9.81 6.93 -14.96
N GLY A 318 -10.87 6.42 -14.35
CA GLY A 318 -11.42 5.08 -14.63
C GLY A 318 -10.90 3.97 -13.70
N ASP A 319 -9.84 4.22 -12.92
CA ASP A 319 -9.31 3.24 -11.95
C ASP A 319 -10.31 2.94 -10.81
N ASP A 320 -11.41 3.69 -10.67
CA ASP A 320 -12.50 3.36 -9.75
C ASP A 320 -13.17 2.01 -10.09
N GLN A 321 -13.20 1.63 -11.37
CA GLN A 321 -13.75 0.35 -11.84
C GLN A 321 -12.94 -0.87 -11.37
N ILE A 322 -11.67 -0.66 -10.98
CA ILE A 322 -10.83 -1.70 -10.37
C ILE A 322 -11.43 -2.19 -9.05
N PHE A 323 -12.13 -1.33 -8.32
CA PHE A 323 -12.72 -1.66 -7.03
C PHE A 323 -14.17 -2.12 -7.14
N ALA A 324 -14.69 -2.26 -8.36
CA ALA A 324 -16.02 -2.78 -8.62
C ALA A 324 -16.00 -4.32 -8.67
N GLY A 325 -16.51 -4.95 -7.61
CA GLY A 325 -16.61 -6.41 -7.49
C GLY A 325 -15.29 -7.10 -7.10
N ALA A 326 -15.39 -8.38 -6.77
CA ALA A 326 -14.24 -9.21 -6.45
C ALA A 326 -13.90 -10.12 -7.65
N PRO A 327 -12.62 -10.36 -7.96
CA PRO A 327 -12.24 -11.36 -8.94
C PRO A 327 -12.66 -12.77 -8.48
N PRO A 328 -12.99 -13.69 -9.41
CA PRO A 328 -13.18 -15.09 -9.07
C PRO A 328 -11.84 -15.72 -8.64
N GLY A 329 -11.87 -16.65 -7.67
CA GLY A 329 -10.70 -17.42 -7.26
C GLY A 329 -10.47 -17.47 -5.74
N GLY A 330 -9.27 -17.89 -5.35
CA GLY A 330 -8.86 -18.01 -3.95
C GLY A 330 -8.18 -16.74 -3.39
N ASP A 331 -7.64 -16.85 -2.18
CA ASP A 331 -7.08 -15.72 -1.43
C ASP A 331 -5.95 -14.99 -2.18
N TRP A 332 -5.06 -15.72 -2.86
CA TRP A 332 -3.96 -15.12 -3.63
C TRP A 332 -4.06 -15.46 -5.11
N LEU A 333 -4.09 -14.43 -5.95
CA LEU A 333 -4.23 -14.55 -7.40
C LEU A 333 -2.89 -14.31 -8.09
N LEU A 334 -2.49 -15.25 -8.94
CA LEU A 334 -1.26 -15.18 -9.72
C LEU A 334 -1.49 -14.46 -11.04
N PHE A 335 -0.50 -13.71 -11.49
CA PHE A 335 -0.50 -13.10 -12.82
C PHE A 335 0.94 -13.08 -13.33
N SER A 336 1.11 -13.08 -14.64
CA SER A 336 2.42 -12.97 -15.28
C SER A 336 2.33 -12.12 -16.52
N ARG A 337 3.47 -11.54 -16.93
CA ARG A 337 3.53 -10.79 -18.19
C ARG A 337 2.98 -11.62 -19.36
N GLY A 338 3.39 -12.88 -19.46
CA GLY A 338 2.87 -13.83 -20.43
C GLY A 338 3.28 -13.50 -21.85
N GLY A 339 2.37 -13.74 -22.80
CA GLY A 339 2.54 -13.43 -24.22
C GLY A 339 3.13 -14.57 -25.07
N ASN A 340 3.18 -14.31 -26.38
CA ASN A 340 3.51 -15.32 -27.40
C ASN A 340 4.85 -15.08 -28.11
N GLU A 341 5.59 -14.04 -27.72
CA GLU A 341 6.90 -13.71 -28.30
C GLU A 341 7.88 -14.87 -28.09
N PRO A 342 8.48 -15.42 -29.16
CA PRO A 342 9.45 -16.48 -29.04
C PRO A 342 10.75 -15.95 -28.45
N TRP A 343 11.39 -16.74 -27.60
CA TRP A 343 12.72 -16.44 -27.06
C TRP A 343 13.64 -17.66 -27.15
N GLN A 344 14.93 -17.37 -27.20
CA GLN A 344 15.99 -18.37 -27.18
C GLN A 344 17.15 -17.85 -26.32
N ASP A 345 17.67 -18.71 -25.45
CA ASP A 345 18.80 -18.38 -24.60
C ASP A 345 19.72 -19.60 -24.43
N SER A 346 20.99 -19.38 -24.10
CA SER A 346 21.95 -20.47 -23.95
C SER A 346 22.81 -20.30 -22.69
N ARG A 347 23.03 -21.41 -21.98
CA ARG A 347 23.92 -21.49 -20.81
C ARG A 347 25.04 -22.47 -21.08
N SER A 348 26.15 -22.32 -20.36
CA SER A 348 27.19 -23.34 -20.36
C SER A 348 26.67 -24.63 -19.72
N ARG A 349 27.20 -25.78 -20.15
CA ARG A 349 26.87 -27.08 -19.53
C ARG A 349 27.12 -27.05 -18.02
N ALA A 350 28.26 -26.50 -17.60
CA ALA A 350 28.62 -26.36 -16.19
C ALA A 350 27.59 -25.58 -15.35
N GLU A 351 26.94 -24.55 -15.91
CA GLU A 351 25.87 -23.82 -15.21
C GLU A 351 24.61 -24.65 -15.04
N VAL A 352 24.24 -25.44 -16.06
CA VAL A 352 23.06 -26.31 -16.00
C VAL A 352 23.28 -27.45 -15.00
N GLU A 353 24.48 -28.04 -15.01
CA GLU A 353 24.84 -29.14 -14.10
C GLU A 353 24.95 -28.68 -12.64
N LYS A 354 25.31 -27.43 -12.37
CA LYS A 354 25.20 -26.85 -11.01
C LYS A 354 23.77 -26.85 -10.47
N VAL A 355 22.76 -26.87 -11.34
CA VAL A 355 21.34 -26.88 -10.95
C VAL A 355 20.77 -28.29 -10.92
N LEU A 356 21.14 -29.14 -11.88
CA LEU A 356 20.52 -30.45 -12.12
C LEU A 356 21.40 -31.65 -11.65
N GLY A 357 22.66 -31.39 -11.33
CA GLY A 357 23.66 -32.43 -11.10
C GLY A 357 24.49 -32.68 -12.36
N ALA A 358 25.66 -33.32 -12.18
CA ALA A 358 26.62 -33.61 -13.24
C ALA A 358 26.02 -34.51 -14.35
N ASN A 359 26.51 -34.34 -15.57
CA ASN A 359 26.16 -35.16 -16.74
C ASN A 359 24.66 -35.20 -17.06
N ALA A 360 23.94 -34.09 -16.84
CA ALA A 360 22.53 -33.99 -17.17
C ALA A 360 22.31 -34.01 -18.69
N THR A 361 21.49 -34.94 -19.19
CA THR A 361 21.21 -35.16 -20.62
C THR A 361 19.75 -35.59 -20.86
N GLY A 362 19.33 -35.68 -22.13
CA GLY A 362 18.03 -36.24 -22.50
C GLY A 362 16.82 -35.42 -22.03
N PHE A 363 16.92 -34.09 -22.12
CA PHE A 363 15.90 -33.16 -21.60
C PHE A 363 14.57 -33.25 -22.36
N VAL A 364 13.47 -33.40 -21.61
CA VAL A 364 12.09 -33.33 -22.11
C VAL A 364 11.29 -32.41 -21.20
N VAL A 365 10.55 -31.47 -21.80
CA VAL A 365 9.63 -30.60 -21.06
C VAL A 365 8.22 -31.15 -21.22
N ALA A 366 7.56 -31.43 -20.10
CA ALA A 366 6.17 -31.87 -20.09
C ALA A 366 5.47 -31.40 -18.81
N ASN A 367 4.26 -30.86 -18.94
CA ASN A 367 3.38 -30.50 -17.81
C ASN A 367 4.07 -29.64 -16.72
N GLY A 368 4.89 -28.66 -17.13
CA GLY A 368 5.63 -27.80 -16.20
C GLY A 368 6.78 -28.50 -15.46
N GLN A 369 7.13 -29.73 -15.84
CA GLN A 369 8.29 -30.48 -15.37
C GLN A 369 9.35 -30.57 -16.46
N ILE A 370 10.60 -30.68 -16.03
CA ILE A 370 11.75 -30.95 -16.89
C ILE A 370 12.27 -32.32 -16.49
N LEU A 371 12.03 -33.29 -17.36
CA LEU A 371 12.53 -34.65 -17.24
C LEU A 371 13.91 -34.72 -17.87
N TYR A 372 14.85 -35.36 -17.20
CA TYR A 372 16.21 -35.54 -17.71
C TYR A 372 16.85 -36.79 -17.10
N ARG A 373 17.94 -37.22 -17.71
CA ARG A 373 18.79 -38.29 -17.20
C ARG A 373 20.06 -37.70 -16.63
N ARG A 374 20.57 -38.28 -15.56
CA ARG A 374 21.89 -37.96 -15.02
C ARG A 374 22.60 -39.23 -14.58
N THR A 375 23.91 -39.23 -14.71
CA THR A 375 24.77 -40.30 -14.22
C THR A 375 25.10 -40.03 -12.76
N VAL A 376 24.71 -40.95 -11.87
CA VAL A 376 24.96 -40.87 -10.44
C VAL A 376 25.99 -41.93 -10.06
N SER A 377 26.99 -41.52 -9.27
CA SER A 377 27.96 -42.44 -8.68
C SER A 377 27.73 -42.54 -7.18
N THR A 378 27.40 -43.74 -6.70
CA THR A 378 27.20 -44.04 -5.27
C THR A 378 28.11 -45.19 -4.88
N GLY A 379 29.14 -44.92 -4.08
CA GLY A 379 30.20 -45.90 -3.80
C GLY A 379 30.94 -46.29 -5.08
N ASP A 380 31.08 -47.60 -5.30
CA ASP A 380 31.72 -48.16 -6.51
C ASP A 380 30.75 -48.36 -7.69
N SER A 381 29.49 -47.92 -7.55
CA SER A 381 28.46 -48.09 -8.59
C SER A 381 28.15 -46.78 -9.31
N THR A 382 28.17 -46.83 -10.64
CA THR A 382 27.76 -45.72 -11.52
C THR A 382 26.57 -46.18 -12.36
N TYR A 383 25.45 -45.46 -12.27
CA TYR A 383 24.25 -45.77 -13.03
C TYR A 383 23.55 -44.48 -13.48
N ASP A 384 22.75 -44.60 -14.56
CA ASP A 384 21.92 -43.50 -15.04
C ASP A 384 20.55 -43.55 -14.35
N GLU A 385 20.13 -42.41 -13.78
CA GLU A 385 18.78 -42.24 -13.25
C GLU A 385 18.00 -41.22 -14.06
N SER A 386 16.70 -41.49 -14.23
CA SER A 386 15.75 -40.53 -14.78
C SER A 386 15.11 -39.76 -13.64
N THR A 387 15.14 -38.44 -13.71
CA THR A 387 14.59 -37.57 -12.67
C THR A 387 13.78 -36.43 -13.29
N ALA A 388 12.94 -35.81 -12.47
CA ALA A 388 12.10 -34.70 -12.89
C ALA A 388 12.23 -33.56 -11.89
N VAL A 389 12.33 -32.33 -12.41
CA VAL A 389 12.30 -31.12 -11.58
C VAL A 389 11.26 -30.13 -12.10
N PRO A 390 10.64 -29.32 -11.23
CA PRO A 390 9.76 -28.25 -11.67
C PRO A 390 10.49 -27.27 -12.59
N CYS A 391 9.88 -26.86 -13.70
CA CYS A 391 10.49 -25.92 -14.65
C CYS A 391 10.85 -24.58 -13.98
N ALA A 392 10.10 -24.18 -12.94
CA ALA A 392 10.37 -23.01 -12.13
C ALA A 392 11.77 -23.04 -11.46
N LEU A 393 12.31 -24.23 -11.15
CA LEU A 393 13.66 -24.38 -10.62
C LEU A 393 14.70 -23.91 -11.63
N LEU A 394 14.65 -24.43 -12.86
CA LEU A 394 15.57 -24.03 -13.94
C LEU A 394 15.36 -22.57 -14.34
N ARG A 395 14.11 -22.11 -14.50
CA ARG A 395 13.81 -20.72 -14.82
C ARG A 395 14.43 -19.76 -13.81
N SER A 396 14.26 -20.03 -12.51
CA SER A 396 14.78 -19.16 -11.44
C SER A 396 16.30 -19.21 -11.31
N ARG A 397 16.92 -20.38 -11.44
CA ARG A 397 18.37 -20.56 -11.25
C ARG A 397 19.20 -20.13 -12.46
N LEU A 398 18.65 -20.28 -13.66
CA LEU A 398 19.32 -19.90 -14.92
C LEU A 398 18.83 -18.55 -15.48
N ALA A 399 17.93 -17.86 -14.76
CA ALA A 399 17.34 -16.59 -15.15
C ALA A 399 16.69 -16.63 -16.56
N LEU A 400 15.94 -17.69 -16.86
CA LEU A 400 15.21 -17.82 -18.13
C LEU A 400 13.94 -16.94 -18.12
N LEU A 401 13.51 -16.50 -19.30
CA LEU A 401 12.35 -15.63 -19.48
C LEU A 401 11.05 -16.29 -19.03
N SER A 402 10.80 -17.53 -19.45
CA SER A 402 9.67 -18.36 -19.02
C SER A 402 10.12 -19.82 -18.87
N CYS A 403 9.18 -20.74 -18.58
CA CYS A 403 9.51 -22.16 -18.66
C CYS A 403 9.79 -22.53 -20.13
N PRO A 404 10.93 -23.17 -20.44
CA PRO A 404 11.28 -23.51 -21.81
C PRO A 404 10.28 -24.52 -22.36
N GLU A 405 9.96 -24.43 -23.64
CA GLU A 405 9.20 -25.44 -24.37
C GLU A 405 10.14 -26.51 -24.95
N ARG A 406 11.39 -26.13 -25.23
CA ARG A 406 12.41 -26.99 -25.80
C ARG A 406 13.78 -26.72 -25.21
N ILE A 407 14.54 -27.80 -25.03
CA ILE A 407 15.92 -27.78 -24.53
C ILE A 407 16.76 -28.61 -25.50
N VAL A 408 17.82 -28.01 -26.03
CA VAL A 408 18.78 -28.67 -26.93
C VAL A 408 20.14 -28.65 -26.26
N SER A 409 20.72 -29.83 -26.08
CA SER A 409 22.03 -29.99 -25.48
C SER A 409 23.06 -30.24 -26.57
N ALA A 410 24.07 -29.36 -26.66
CA ALA A 410 25.29 -29.55 -27.42
C ALA A 410 26.47 -29.70 -26.43
N ASP A 411 27.67 -30.00 -26.91
CA ASP A 411 28.83 -30.38 -26.08
C ASP A 411 29.05 -29.41 -24.91
N GLU A 412 29.35 -28.13 -25.17
CA GLU A 412 29.64 -27.16 -24.11
C GLU A 412 28.47 -26.24 -23.73
N ARG A 413 27.34 -26.32 -24.46
CA ARG A 413 26.22 -25.39 -24.30
C ARG A 413 24.88 -26.12 -24.30
N VAL A 414 23.97 -25.61 -23.46
CA VAL A 414 22.57 -26.00 -23.44
C VAL A 414 21.74 -24.80 -23.86
N THR A 415 20.97 -24.98 -24.93
CA THR A 415 20.11 -23.96 -25.51
C THR A 415 18.66 -24.22 -25.12
N PHE A 416 18.01 -23.19 -24.60
CA PHE A 416 16.62 -23.19 -24.16
C PHE A 416 15.81 -22.30 -25.10
N SER A 417 14.60 -22.71 -25.44
CA SER A 417 13.66 -21.87 -26.19
C SER A 417 12.24 -22.04 -25.69
N GLY A 418 11.45 -20.99 -25.78
CA GLY A 418 10.04 -20.99 -25.40
C GLY A 418 9.35 -19.71 -25.85
N ARG A 419 8.20 -19.41 -25.25
CA ARG A 419 7.40 -18.22 -25.55
C ARG A 419 7.06 -17.44 -24.28
N GLY A 420 6.86 -16.15 -24.47
CA GLY A 420 6.39 -15.23 -23.43
C GLY A 420 7.36 -15.07 -22.26
N GLN A 421 6.87 -14.45 -21.19
CA GLN A 421 7.67 -14.15 -20.00
C GLN A 421 6.90 -14.42 -18.70
N GLY A 422 7.59 -14.98 -17.71
CA GLY A 422 7.04 -15.23 -16.37
C GLY A 422 6.71 -16.70 -16.12
N HIS A 423 5.80 -16.95 -15.17
CA HIS A 423 5.45 -18.31 -14.73
C HIS A 423 4.23 -18.91 -15.44
N GLY A 424 3.49 -18.13 -16.25
CA GLY A 424 2.37 -18.62 -17.05
C GLY A 424 1.18 -19.14 -16.23
N GLN A 425 0.92 -18.56 -15.05
CA GLN A 425 -0.20 -18.95 -14.19
C GLN A 425 -1.10 -17.76 -13.92
N GLY A 426 -2.42 -18.01 -13.92
CA GLY A 426 -3.45 -17.00 -13.72
C GLY A 426 -3.52 -16.00 -14.87
N LEU A 427 -3.63 -14.71 -14.58
CA LEU A 427 -3.80 -13.68 -15.62
C LEU A 427 -2.52 -13.51 -16.47
N ASP A 428 -2.64 -13.74 -17.77
CA ASP A 428 -1.65 -13.35 -18.79
C ASP A 428 -1.92 -11.91 -19.24
N VAL A 429 -0.99 -11.01 -18.91
CA VAL A 429 -1.15 -9.56 -19.14
C VAL A 429 -1.07 -9.20 -20.62
N GLU A 430 -0.15 -9.78 -21.38
CA GLU A 430 -0.01 -9.50 -22.81
C GLU A 430 -1.19 -10.07 -23.62
N TRP A 431 -1.73 -11.24 -23.24
CA TRP A 431 -2.97 -11.76 -23.80
C TRP A 431 -4.16 -10.84 -23.47
N ALA A 432 -4.30 -10.42 -22.21
CA ALA A 432 -5.40 -9.57 -21.78
C ALA A 432 -5.46 -8.26 -22.59
N LYS A 433 -4.30 -7.66 -22.88
CA LYS A 433 -4.17 -6.45 -23.72
C LYS A 433 -4.66 -6.63 -25.15
N GLN A 434 -4.68 -7.86 -25.67
CA GLN A 434 -5.06 -8.20 -27.04
C GLN A 434 -6.44 -8.85 -27.15
N SER A 435 -7.07 -9.19 -26.02
CA SER A 435 -8.26 -10.05 -25.98
C SER A 435 -9.56 -9.38 -26.46
N GLU A 436 -9.63 -8.04 -26.46
CA GLU A 436 -10.86 -7.24 -26.69
C GLU A 436 -12.02 -7.59 -25.73
N LEU A 437 -11.76 -8.40 -24.71
CA LEU A 437 -12.74 -8.83 -23.72
C LEU A 437 -12.93 -7.77 -22.62
N SER A 438 -14.09 -7.80 -21.99
CA SER A 438 -14.34 -7.02 -20.78
C SER A 438 -13.42 -7.46 -19.64
N ALA A 439 -13.16 -6.58 -18.68
CA ALA A 439 -12.33 -6.91 -17.52
C ALA A 439 -12.88 -8.12 -16.74
N GLU A 440 -14.21 -8.30 -16.71
CA GLU A 440 -14.84 -9.45 -16.06
C GLU A 440 -14.58 -10.75 -16.83
N ASP A 441 -14.70 -10.73 -18.15
CA ASP A 441 -14.46 -11.91 -18.99
C ASP A 441 -12.97 -12.29 -19.01
N ILE A 442 -12.06 -11.31 -18.97
CA ILE A 442 -10.61 -11.52 -18.79
C ILE A 442 -10.35 -12.28 -17.47
N LEU A 443 -10.96 -11.84 -16.37
CA LEU A 443 -10.79 -12.48 -15.06
C LEU A 443 -11.44 -13.87 -15.02
N ARG A 444 -12.61 -14.04 -15.66
CA ARG A 444 -13.28 -15.34 -15.77
C ARG A 444 -12.46 -16.32 -16.61
N HIS A 445 -11.81 -15.87 -17.68
CA HIS A 445 -10.88 -16.69 -18.44
C HIS A 445 -9.67 -17.11 -17.58
N ALA A 446 -9.10 -16.18 -16.83
CA ALA A 446 -7.90 -16.44 -16.02
C ALA A 446 -8.14 -17.33 -14.78
N TYR A 447 -9.33 -17.24 -14.15
CA TYR A 447 -9.59 -17.85 -12.84
C TYR A 447 -10.93 -18.58 -12.71
N GLY A 448 -11.79 -18.56 -13.74
CA GLY A 448 -13.15 -19.10 -13.69
C GLY A 448 -13.27 -20.58 -14.04
N GLY A 449 -12.17 -21.27 -14.35
CA GLY A 449 -12.17 -22.73 -14.50
C GLY A 449 -12.33 -23.41 -13.13
N GLU A 450 -13.23 -24.40 -13.05
CA GLU A 450 -13.28 -25.31 -11.90
C GLU A 450 -11.90 -25.96 -11.70
N ARG A 451 -11.38 -25.90 -10.47
CA ARG A 451 -10.10 -26.53 -10.10
C ARG A 451 -10.22 -28.04 -9.98
#